data_AF-A0A952QUV7-F1
#
_entry.id   AF-A0A952QUV7-F1
#
_cell.length_a   1.000
_cell.length_b   1.000
_cell.length_c   1.000
_cell.angle_alpha   90.00
_cell.angle_beta   90.00
_cell.angle_gamma   90.00
#
_symmetry.space_group_name_H-M   'P 1'
#
loop_
_entity.id
_entity.type
_entity.pdbx_description
1 polymer ?
#
loop_
_entity_poly.entity_id
_entity_poly.type
_entity_poly.pdbx_seq_one_letter_code
_entity_poly.pdbx_strand_id
1 'polypeptide(L)'
;MNSTRKLPKTAALLAAITLTVTALAAPLPTYARLQLHDDQGSLVGYGELEGKELELDVLAGQAGTATLTVSSFDGTVTIYDVRYSDTGEILLVVDGAVVSLADFAVSEGLRLDLDVENVLDEPWDDDSYDDRDRHDDEDDDRDDRHDDDHDHDDDDDEDDRDDD
;
A
#
# COMPACT_ATOMS: atom_id res chain seq x y z
N MET A 1 -1.47 48.53 28.50
CA MET A 1 -0.68 47.27 28.47
C MET A 1 -1.65 46.16 28.14
N ASN A 2 -1.27 45.24 27.24
CA ASN A 2 -2.25 44.51 26.44
C ASN A 2 -2.65 43.16 27.05
N SER A 3 -3.95 42.85 27.02
CA SER A 3 -4.46 41.53 27.39
C SER A 3 -4.19 40.52 26.28
N THR A 4 -3.10 39.76 26.39
CA THR A 4 -2.85 38.58 25.53
C THR A 4 -3.80 37.45 25.90
N ARG A 5 -4.90 37.32 25.14
CA ARG A 5 -5.79 36.16 25.21
C ARG A 5 -4.99 34.90 24.88
N LYS A 6 -4.93 33.93 25.79
CA LYS A 6 -4.44 32.59 25.45
C LYS A 6 -5.52 31.91 24.61
N LEU A 7 -5.15 31.46 23.41
CA LEU A 7 -6.04 30.72 22.52
C LEU A 7 -6.49 29.40 23.20
N PRO A 8 -7.76 28.96 23.01
CA PRO A 8 -8.19 27.67 23.50
C PRO A 8 -7.41 26.57 22.76
N LYS A 9 -6.94 25.56 23.48
CA LYS A 9 -6.45 24.33 22.85
C LYS A 9 -7.65 23.65 22.18
N THR A 10 -7.65 23.57 20.86
CA THR A 10 -8.60 22.74 20.11
C THR A 10 -8.30 21.28 20.39
N ALA A 11 -9.06 20.67 21.30
CA ALA A 11 -9.10 19.22 21.39
C ALA A 11 -9.71 18.70 20.08
N ALA A 12 -8.93 17.96 19.29
CA ALA A 12 -9.45 17.25 18.14
C ALA A 12 -10.44 16.19 18.65
N LEU A 13 -11.71 16.34 18.28
CA LEU A 13 -12.74 15.37 18.61
C LEU A 13 -12.60 14.20 17.63
N LEU A 14 -11.88 13.14 18.03
CA LEU A 14 -11.93 11.87 17.29
C LEU A 14 -13.36 11.36 17.33
N ALA A 15 -14.07 11.52 16.22
CA ALA A 15 -15.35 10.87 15.99
C ALA A 15 -15.04 9.42 15.60
N ALA A 16 -14.95 8.53 16.59
CA ALA A 16 -14.98 7.10 16.35
C ALA A 16 -16.33 6.75 15.70
N ILE A 17 -16.35 6.62 14.38
CA ILE A 17 -17.54 6.20 13.63
C ILE A 17 -17.64 4.68 13.80
N THR A 18 -18.21 4.23 14.91
CA THR A 18 -18.55 2.83 15.15
C THR A 18 -19.70 2.42 14.23
N LEU A 19 -19.38 2.23 12.96
CA LEU A 19 -20.31 1.80 11.94
C LEU A 19 -20.51 0.28 12.11
N THR A 20 -21.45 -0.12 12.99
CA THR A 20 -21.86 -1.52 13.14
C THR A 20 -22.58 -1.99 11.87
N VAL A 21 -21.80 -2.25 10.82
CA VAL A 21 -22.22 -2.97 9.63
C VAL A 21 -22.35 -4.42 10.05
N THR A 22 -23.58 -4.95 10.04
CA THR A 22 -23.79 -6.38 10.21
C THR A 22 -23.25 -7.07 8.95
N ALA A 23 -21.99 -7.51 9.01
CA ALA A 23 -21.34 -8.26 7.94
C ALA A 23 -22.04 -9.63 7.80
N LEU A 24 -23.07 -9.67 6.96
CA LEU A 24 -23.59 -10.92 6.43
C LEU A 24 -22.43 -11.68 5.79
N ALA A 25 -22.30 -12.98 6.09
CA ALA A 25 -21.27 -13.85 5.53
C ALA A 25 -21.40 -14.01 4.00
N ALA A 26 -20.93 -13.00 3.27
CA ALA A 26 -20.63 -13.05 1.85
C ALA A 26 -19.19 -13.54 1.69
N PRO A 27 -18.90 -14.38 0.67
CA PRO A 27 -17.57 -14.93 0.49
C PRO A 27 -16.56 -13.83 0.18
N LEU A 28 -15.33 -13.98 0.69
CA LEU A 28 -14.30 -12.97 0.50
C LEU A 28 -14.01 -12.76 -1.01
N PRO A 29 -14.09 -11.51 -1.52
CA PRO A 29 -13.89 -11.25 -2.94
C PRO A 29 -12.43 -11.40 -3.34
N THR A 30 -12.17 -12.04 -4.49
CA THR A 30 -10.81 -12.26 -5.01
C THR A 30 -10.11 -10.95 -5.34
N TYR A 31 -8.81 -10.85 -5.05
CA TYR A 31 -8.02 -9.62 -5.15
C TYR A 31 -8.53 -8.51 -4.22
N ALA A 32 -8.95 -8.88 -3.01
CA ALA A 32 -9.22 -7.93 -1.94
C ALA A 32 -7.94 -7.58 -1.16
N ARG A 33 -7.81 -6.31 -0.78
CA ARG A 33 -6.77 -5.81 0.13
C ARG A 33 -7.29 -5.79 1.56
N LEU A 34 -6.48 -6.23 2.49
CA LEU A 34 -6.73 -6.31 3.93
C LEU A 34 -5.95 -5.23 4.67
N GLN A 35 -6.63 -4.49 5.55
CA GLN A 35 -6.00 -3.49 6.41
C GLN A 35 -6.52 -3.59 7.83
N LEU A 36 -5.64 -3.94 8.77
CA LEU A 36 -5.93 -4.08 10.19
C LEU A 36 -5.49 -2.82 10.94
N HIS A 37 -6.45 -2.06 11.49
CA HIS A 37 -6.19 -0.84 12.24
C HIS A 37 -6.53 -1.00 13.73
N ASP A 38 -5.72 -0.48 14.64
CA ASP A 38 -5.95 -0.53 16.09
C ASP A 38 -7.11 0.40 16.56
N ASP A 39 -7.36 0.47 17.88
CA ASP A 39 -8.39 1.32 18.47
C ASP A 39 -8.05 2.84 18.47
N GLN A 40 -6.84 3.21 18.05
CA GLN A 40 -6.36 4.59 17.89
C GLN A 40 -6.37 5.02 16.41
N GLY A 41 -6.51 4.09 15.47
CA GLY A 41 -6.46 4.30 14.03
C GLY A 41 -5.07 4.08 13.40
N SER A 42 -4.13 3.47 14.12
CA SER A 42 -2.81 3.06 13.59
C SER A 42 -2.95 1.81 12.72
N LEU A 43 -2.27 1.74 11.58
CA LEU A 43 -2.13 0.48 10.83
C LEU A 43 -1.23 -0.48 11.63
N VAL A 44 -1.74 -1.67 11.95
CA VAL A 44 -1.05 -2.72 12.72
C VAL A 44 -1.03 -4.08 12.02
N GLY A 45 -1.59 -4.17 10.82
CA GLY A 45 -1.39 -5.28 9.90
C GLY A 45 -1.93 -4.99 8.50
N TYR A 46 -1.35 -5.66 7.49
CA TYR A 46 -1.65 -5.45 6.08
C TYR A 46 -1.54 -6.77 5.30
N GLY A 47 -2.32 -6.95 4.22
CA GLY A 47 -2.14 -8.07 3.30
C GLY A 47 -3.18 -8.09 2.19
N GLU A 48 -3.31 -9.21 1.48
CA GLU A 48 -4.29 -9.38 0.40
C GLU A 48 -4.76 -10.83 0.17
N LEU A 49 -5.75 -10.98 -0.71
CA LEU A 49 -6.37 -12.25 -1.08
C LEU A 49 -6.05 -12.59 -2.55
N GLU A 50 -4.85 -13.13 -2.80
CA GLU A 50 -4.51 -13.64 -4.13
C GLU A 50 -5.07 -15.06 -4.35
N GLY A 51 -6.19 -15.13 -5.07
CA GLY A 51 -6.75 -16.37 -5.63
C GLY A 51 -7.34 -17.35 -4.60
N LYS A 52 -6.49 -17.91 -3.74
CA LYS A 52 -6.82 -18.82 -2.63
C LYS A 52 -5.91 -18.67 -1.39
N GLU A 53 -4.83 -17.91 -1.49
CA GLU A 53 -4.01 -17.53 -0.35
C GLU A 53 -4.65 -16.27 0.28
N LEU A 54 -4.82 -16.27 1.59
CA LEU A 54 -5.18 -15.10 2.39
C LEU A 54 -3.93 -14.71 3.16
N GLU A 55 -3.24 -13.68 2.71
CA GLU A 55 -1.98 -13.20 3.26
C GLU A 55 -2.27 -12.04 4.21
N LEU A 56 -1.62 -12.01 5.37
CA LEU A 56 -1.75 -10.93 6.35
C LEU A 56 -0.54 -10.84 7.28
N ASP A 57 0.25 -9.79 7.13
CA ASP A 57 1.32 -9.42 8.06
C ASP A 57 0.73 -8.67 9.27
N VAL A 58 1.21 -8.96 10.48
CA VAL A 58 0.81 -8.23 11.71
C VAL A 58 2.02 -7.77 12.52
N LEU A 59 1.95 -6.54 13.02
CA LEU A 59 3.03 -5.88 13.73
C LEU A 59 3.27 -6.51 15.13
N ALA A 60 4.46 -7.07 15.30
CA ALA A 60 4.88 -7.87 16.45
C ALA A 60 4.83 -7.11 17.79
N GLY A 61 4.56 -7.86 18.87
CA GLY A 61 4.59 -7.32 20.24
C GLY A 61 3.43 -6.40 20.61
N GLN A 62 2.42 -6.27 19.76
CA GLN A 62 1.19 -5.52 20.02
C GLN A 62 0.00 -6.47 20.23
N ALA A 63 -0.95 -6.09 21.08
CA ALA A 63 -2.15 -6.88 21.37
C ALA A 63 -3.31 -5.97 21.76
N GLY A 64 -4.53 -6.29 21.31
CA GLY A 64 -5.68 -5.46 21.64
C GLY A 64 -6.94 -5.76 20.83
N THR A 65 -7.69 -4.70 20.55
CA THR A 65 -8.84 -4.69 19.62
C THR A 65 -8.47 -3.88 18.39
N ALA A 66 -8.94 -4.33 17.24
CA ALA A 66 -8.68 -3.73 15.94
C ALA A 66 -9.92 -3.80 15.04
N THR A 67 -9.89 -3.09 13.93
CA THR A 67 -10.86 -3.15 12.84
C THR A 67 -10.14 -3.72 11.61
N LEU A 68 -10.57 -4.86 11.10
CA LEU A 68 -10.11 -5.37 9.81
C LEU A 68 -11.04 -4.86 8.72
N THR A 69 -10.49 -4.06 7.81
CA THR A 69 -11.15 -3.65 6.57
C THR A 69 -10.69 -4.55 5.43
N VAL A 70 -11.65 -5.19 4.75
CA VAL A 70 -11.43 -5.94 3.51
C VAL A 70 -12.03 -5.12 2.37
N SER A 71 -11.21 -4.73 1.40
CA SER A 71 -11.58 -3.80 0.32
C SER A 71 -11.29 -4.42 -1.06
N SER A 72 -12.24 -4.28 -1.99
CA SER A 72 -12.30 -5.07 -3.23
C SER A 72 -12.14 -4.19 -4.47
N PHE A 73 -11.60 -4.75 -5.56
CA PHE A 73 -11.46 -4.00 -6.82
C PHE A 73 -12.81 -3.51 -7.40
N ASP A 74 -13.92 -4.19 -7.12
CA ASP A 74 -15.27 -3.75 -7.53
C ASP A 74 -15.89 -2.65 -6.63
N GLY A 75 -15.16 -2.20 -5.60
CA GLY A 75 -15.61 -1.21 -4.61
C GLY A 75 -16.37 -1.80 -3.42
N THR A 76 -16.56 -3.12 -3.34
CA THR A 76 -17.13 -3.77 -2.15
C THR A 76 -16.18 -3.62 -0.96
N VAL A 77 -16.72 -3.24 0.20
CA VAL A 77 -15.96 -3.16 1.46
C VAL A 77 -16.70 -3.94 2.54
N THR A 78 -15.98 -4.84 3.21
CA THR A 78 -16.45 -5.59 4.38
C THR A 78 -15.59 -5.24 5.58
N ILE A 79 -16.18 -5.15 6.76
CA ILE A 79 -15.51 -4.71 7.99
C ILE A 79 -15.80 -5.73 9.10
N TYR A 80 -14.76 -6.11 9.85
CA TYR A 80 -14.85 -7.03 10.98
C TYR A 80 -14.23 -6.39 12.23
N ASP A 81 -14.92 -6.51 13.38
CA ASP A 81 -14.28 -6.30 14.68
C ASP A 81 -13.27 -7.42 14.92
N VAL A 82 -12.05 -7.08 15.34
CA VAL A 82 -10.95 -8.03 15.56
C VAL A 82 -10.37 -7.90 16.98
N ARG A 83 -9.88 -9.03 17.49
CA ARG A 83 -8.98 -9.09 18.65
C ARG A 83 -7.70 -9.78 18.20
N TYR A 84 -6.55 -9.24 18.58
CA TYR A 84 -5.25 -9.78 18.17
C TYR A 84 -4.28 -9.86 19.36
N SER A 85 -3.31 -10.76 19.27
CA SER A 85 -2.29 -11.02 20.30
C SER A 85 -0.88 -10.61 19.88
N ASP A 86 0.01 -10.48 20.87
CA ASP A 86 1.44 -10.25 20.72
C ASP A 86 2.19 -11.42 20.06
N THR A 87 1.51 -12.54 19.86
CA THR A 87 1.98 -13.74 19.14
C THR A 87 1.38 -13.90 17.74
N GLY A 88 0.61 -12.91 17.27
CA GLY A 88 -0.02 -12.94 15.95
C GLY A 88 -1.34 -13.70 15.86
N GLU A 89 -1.85 -14.35 16.92
CA GLU A 89 -3.21 -14.91 16.91
C GLU A 89 -4.25 -13.82 16.63
N ILE A 90 -5.10 -14.02 15.60
CA ILE A 90 -6.18 -13.10 15.19
C ILE A 90 -7.54 -13.79 15.36
N LEU A 91 -8.46 -13.12 16.05
CA LEU A 91 -9.83 -13.52 16.29
C LEU A 91 -10.80 -12.50 15.70
N LEU A 92 -11.64 -12.93 14.76
CA LEU A 92 -12.71 -12.15 14.13
C LEU A 92 -13.99 -12.23 14.95
N VAL A 93 -14.82 -11.19 14.90
CA VAL A 93 -16.24 -11.26 15.27
C VAL A 93 -17.10 -11.33 14.01
N VAL A 94 -17.75 -12.48 13.78
CA VAL A 94 -18.61 -12.75 12.61
C VAL A 94 -19.98 -13.21 13.09
N ASP A 95 -21.05 -12.54 12.66
CA ASP A 95 -22.44 -12.77 13.13
C ASP A 95 -22.61 -12.84 14.67
N GLY A 96 -21.72 -12.18 15.42
CA GLY A 96 -21.69 -12.19 16.89
C GLY A 96 -21.02 -13.42 17.53
N ALA A 97 -20.50 -14.36 16.73
CA ALA A 97 -19.58 -15.39 17.18
C ALA A 97 -18.13 -14.88 17.10
N VAL A 98 -17.23 -15.47 17.90
CA VAL A 98 -15.78 -15.25 17.80
C VAL A 98 -15.16 -16.46 17.10
N VAL A 99 -14.38 -16.22 16.05
CA VAL A 99 -13.79 -17.25 15.17
C VAL A 99 -12.32 -16.90 14.94
N SER A 100 -11.41 -17.88 14.87
CA SER A 100 -10.02 -17.58 14.50
C SER A 100 -9.92 -17.23 13.01
N LEU A 101 -8.95 -16.40 12.62
CA LEU A 101 -8.73 -16.10 11.20
C LEU A 101 -8.42 -17.38 10.39
N ALA A 102 -7.73 -18.35 10.99
CA ALA A 102 -7.44 -19.63 10.36
C ALA A 102 -8.71 -20.47 10.12
N ASP A 103 -9.60 -20.58 11.10
CA ASP A 103 -10.89 -21.28 10.94
C ASP A 103 -11.78 -20.58 9.91
N PHE A 104 -11.77 -19.24 9.88
CA PHE A 104 -12.51 -18.45 8.92
C PHE A 104 -11.99 -18.65 7.49
N ALA A 105 -10.69 -18.51 7.26
CA ALA A 105 -10.05 -18.78 5.97
C ALA A 105 -10.36 -20.20 5.46
N VAL A 106 -10.24 -21.21 6.34
CA VAL A 106 -10.59 -22.60 6.02
C VAL A 106 -12.08 -22.75 5.69
N SER A 107 -12.98 -22.02 6.35
CA SER A 107 -14.43 -22.06 6.06
C SER A 107 -14.79 -21.45 4.69
N GLU A 108 -14.05 -20.43 4.25
CA GLU A 108 -14.14 -19.81 2.92
C GLU A 108 -13.38 -20.62 1.84
N GLY A 109 -12.71 -21.72 2.21
CA GLY A 109 -11.96 -22.58 1.30
C GLY A 109 -10.60 -22.00 0.85
N LEU A 110 -10.07 -21.08 1.63
CA LEU A 110 -8.78 -20.42 1.49
C LEU A 110 -7.70 -21.13 2.32
N ARG A 111 -6.44 -20.76 2.06
CA ARG A 111 -5.33 -20.92 2.99
C ARG A 111 -5.09 -19.59 3.70
N LEU A 112 -4.54 -19.66 4.91
CA LEU A 112 -4.02 -18.50 5.61
C LEU A 112 -2.49 -18.58 5.55
N ASP A 113 -1.85 -17.52 5.08
CA ASP A 113 -0.47 -17.21 5.44
C ASP A 113 -0.49 -15.98 6.37
N LEU A 114 0.30 -16.02 7.44
CA LEU A 114 0.19 -15.09 8.57
C LEU A 114 1.55 -14.94 9.23
N ASP A 115 2.25 -13.86 8.87
CA ASP A 115 3.55 -13.51 9.43
C ASP A 115 3.44 -12.40 10.49
N VAL A 116 4.42 -12.38 11.39
CA VAL A 116 4.41 -11.55 12.60
C VAL A 116 5.67 -10.70 12.63
N GLU A 117 5.59 -9.56 11.96
CA GLU A 117 6.75 -8.77 11.57
C GLU A 117 7.07 -7.59 12.48
N ASN A 118 8.35 -7.22 12.52
CA ASN A 118 8.84 -6.17 13.42
C ASN A 118 8.66 -4.75 12.84
N VAL A 119 8.42 -4.68 11.53
CA VAL A 119 8.07 -3.51 10.73
C VAL A 119 7.07 -4.03 9.70
N LEU A 120 5.99 -3.30 9.44
CA LEU A 120 5.16 -3.57 8.26
C LEU A 120 5.87 -2.89 7.08
N ASP A 121 6.23 -3.65 6.05
CA ASP A 121 6.71 -3.05 4.80
C ASP A 121 5.58 -2.18 4.22
N GLU A 122 5.88 -0.94 3.83
CA GLU A 122 4.83 0.04 3.56
C GLU A 122 4.00 -0.35 2.32
N PRO A 123 2.68 -0.54 2.45
CA PRO A 123 1.85 -0.91 1.32
C PRO A 123 1.73 0.30 0.39
N TRP A 124 2.45 0.21 -0.73
CA TRP A 124 2.56 1.22 -1.79
C TRP A 124 3.15 2.56 -1.30
N ASP A 125 4.47 2.62 -1.22
CA ASP A 125 5.18 3.85 -1.56
C ASP A 125 4.80 4.19 -3.03
N ASP A 126 3.87 5.12 -3.22
CA ASP A 126 3.52 5.70 -4.53
C ASP A 126 4.47 6.87 -4.83
N ASP A 127 5.77 6.58 -4.78
CA ASP A 127 6.83 7.49 -5.24
C ASP A 127 7.04 7.41 -6.77
N SER A 128 6.09 6.77 -7.47
CA SER A 128 6.06 6.54 -8.93
C SER A 128 6.00 7.80 -9.81
N TYR A 129 6.26 8.98 -9.24
CA TYR A 129 6.28 10.31 -9.88
C TYR A 129 7.40 11.25 -9.40
N ASP A 130 8.48 10.73 -8.81
CA ASP A 130 9.69 11.53 -8.50
C ASP A 130 10.92 11.21 -9.40
N ASP A 131 10.71 10.56 -10.54
CA ASP A 131 11.51 10.73 -11.77
C ASP A 131 11.32 12.17 -12.32
N ARG A 132 11.75 13.15 -11.53
CA ARG A 132 11.79 14.58 -11.86
C ARG A 132 13.21 15.04 -12.16
N ASP A 133 13.93 14.24 -12.94
CA ASP A 133 14.96 14.78 -13.81
C ASP A 133 14.27 15.72 -14.81
N ARG A 134 14.39 17.05 -14.68
CA ARG A 134 15.63 17.82 -14.93
C ARG A 134 16.31 17.46 -16.25
N HIS A 135 15.50 17.28 -17.29
CA HIS A 135 15.82 17.96 -18.53
C HIS A 135 15.47 19.44 -18.36
N ASP A 136 16.49 20.26 -18.09
CA ASP A 136 16.38 21.71 -18.08
C ASP A 136 16.05 22.24 -19.49
N ASP A 137 15.27 23.33 -19.55
CA ASP A 137 14.76 23.93 -20.80
C ASP A 137 15.85 24.74 -21.56
N GLU A 138 17.00 24.15 -21.90
CA GLU A 138 18.09 24.82 -22.66
C GLU A 138 17.89 24.79 -24.20
N ASP A 139 16.65 24.98 -24.67
CA ASP A 139 16.34 25.36 -26.06
C ASP A 139 16.43 26.91 -26.22
N ASP A 140 17.61 27.49 -25.93
CA ASP A 140 17.88 28.92 -26.17
C ASP A 140 18.75 29.08 -27.43
N ASP A 141 18.20 29.75 -28.44
CA ASP A 141 18.66 29.72 -29.84
C ASP A 141 20.10 30.24 -30.06
N ARG A 142 20.80 29.51 -30.94
CA ARG A 142 21.73 29.98 -31.98
C ARG A 142 22.08 31.49 -32.03
N ASP A 143 23.36 31.79 -32.05
CA ASP A 143 23.87 32.93 -32.83
C ASP A 143 25.25 32.59 -33.46
N ASP A 144 25.45 32.97 -34.72
CA ASP A 144 26.55 32.47 -35.57
C ASP A 144 27.94 33.02 -35.17
N ARG A 145 29.03 32.25 -35.41
CA ARG A 145 30.22 32.68 -36.22
C ARG A 145 31.46 31.76 -36.23
N HIS A 146 32.09 31.69 -37.42
CA HIS A 146 33.54 31.57 -37.73
C HIS A 146 34.33 30.31 -37.27
N ASP A 147 35.07 29.63 -38.17
CA ASP A 147 36.51 29.79 -38.55
C ASP A 147 37.46 29.44 -37.37
N ASP A 148 38.49 28.58 -37.47
CA ASP A 148 39.17 27.88 -38.59
C ASP A 148 39.16 26.32 -38.36
N ASP A 149 39.78 25.43 -39.16
CA ASP A 149 39.69 25.05 -40.60
C ASP A 149 40.48 23.70 -40.80
N HIS A 150 40.45 23.06 -41.99
CA HIS A 150 41.32 21.91 -42.44
C HIS A 150 41.12 20.51 -41.75
N ASP A 151 41.31 19.34 -42.41
CA ASP A 151 41.78 19.04 -43.77
C ASP A 151 41.39 17.60 -44.26
N HIS A 152 41.66 17.33 -45.55
CA HIS A 152 42.17 16.09 -46.19
C HIS A 152 42.44 14.82 -45.32
N ASP A 153 42.30 13.57 -45.79
CA ASP A 153 42.17 12.96 -47.13
C ASP A 153 41.28 11.68 -47.03
N ASP A 154 40.44 11.31 -48.01
CA ASP A 154 40.70 10.52 -49.24
C ASP A 154 41.08 9.03 -49.00
N ASP A 155 40.75 8.18 -49.98
CA ASP A 155 41.03 6.73 -50.09
C ASP A 155 40.37 5.78 -49.03
N ASP A 156 39.96 4.55 -49.32
CA ASP A 156 39.40 3.93 -50.54
C ASP A 156 38.83 2.54 -50.14
N ASP A 157 38.16 1.88 -51.09
CA ASP A 157 37.85 0.43 -51.22
C ASP A 157 36.35 0.05 -51.25
N GLU A 158 35.90 -0.23 -52.48
CA GLU A 158 34.71 -1.02 -52.81
C GLU A 158 34.99 -2.53 -52.60
N ASP A 159 33.93 -3.35 -52.41
CA ASP A 159 33.75 -4.72 -52.94
C ASP A 159 32.90 -5.64 -52.03
N ASP A 160 31.69 -5.95 -52.51
CA ASP A 160 31.19 -7.31 -52.79
C ASP A 160 31.50 -8.50 -51.84
N ARG A 161 30.44 -8.99 -51.16
CA ARG A 161 29.85 -10.36 -51.26
C ARG A 161 28.96 -10.66 -50.04
N ASP A 162 27.67 -10.94 -50.21
CA ASP A 162 27.01 -12.12 -50.83
C ASP A 162 26.95 -13.34 -49.89
N ASP A 163 25.72 -13.64 -49.44
CA ASP A 163 25.06 -14.95 -49.23
C ASP A 163 25.91 -16.23 -49.05
N ASP A 164 25.83 -16.83 -47.84
CA ASP A 164 25.19 -18.16 -47.58
C ASP A 164 25.14 -18.50 -46.07
#